data_AF-A0ABD0RZD1-F1
#
_entry.id   AF-A0ABD0RZD1-F1
#
_cell.length_a   1.000
_cell.length_b   1.000
_cell.length_c   1.000
_cell.angle_alpha   90.00
_cell.angle_beta   90.00
_cell.angle_gamma   90.00
#
_symmetry.space_group_name_H-M   'P 1'
#
loop_
_entity.id
_entity.type
_entity.pdbx_description
1 polymer ?
#
loop_
_entity_poly.entity_id
_entity_poly.type
_entity_poly.pdbx_seq_one_letter_code
_entity_poly.pdbx_strand_id
1 'polypeptide(L)' 'YGDGYIMIGFSHGYFVVISTHIREIGQELFQAHNHKDSLTSIAISQSLNKAASCGDN' A
#
# COMPACT_ATOMS: atom_id res chain seq x y z
N TYR A 1 5.70 -8.68 1.13
CA TYR A 1 5.70 -7.80 -0.04
C TYR A 1 6.77 -8.25 -1.00
N GLY A 2 6.36 -8.91 -2.06
CA GLY A 2 7.30 -9.49 -3.02
C GLY A 2 6.93 -10.92 -3.36
N ASP A 3 5.79 -11.06 -4.04
CA ASP A 3 5.60 -11.91 -5.21
C ASP A 3 4.16 -11.62 -5.64
N GLY A 4 3.97 -10.68 -6.57
CA GLY A 4 2.62 -10.35 -7.05
C GLY A 4 1.70 -9.59 -6.09
N TYR A 5 2.21 -8.55 -5.40
CA TYR A 5 1.35 -7.57 -4.73
C TYR A 5 1.63 -6.18 -5.28
N ILE A 6 0.57 -5.42 -5.61
CA ILE A 6 0.65 -4.03 -6.02
C ILE A 6 0.14 -3.17 -4.86
N MET A 7 0.87 -2.11 -4.52
CA MET A 7 0.50 -1.14 -3.52
C MET A 7 0.21 0.20 -4.21
N ILE A 8 -0.93 0.81 -3.91
CA ILE A 8 -1.40 2.06 -4.53
C ILE A 8 -1.64 3.08 -3.41
N GLY A 9 -1.00 4.24 -3.51
CA GLY A 9 -1.21 5.37 -2.62
C GLY A 9 -2.14 6.41 -3.22
N PHE A 10 -3.08 6.92 -2.43
CA PHE A 10 -3.96 8.02 -2.80
C PHE A 10 -3.61 9.26 -1.98
N SER A 11 -3.66 10.41 -2.64
CA SER A 11 -3.27 11.69 -2.05
C SER A 11 -4.07 12.08 -0.80
N HIS A 12 -5.25 11.49 -0.55
CA HIS A 12 -6.07 11.75 0.65
C HIS A 12 -5.72 10.85 1.85
N GLY A 13 -4.49 10.31 1.88
CA GLY A 13 -4.01 9.56 3.05
C GLY A 13 -4.32 8.06 3.06
N TYR A 14 -4.90 7.55 1.99
CA TYR A 14 -5.21 6.13 1.84
C TYR A 14 -4.09 5.39 1.11
N PHE A 15 -3.85 4.14 1.49
CA PHE A 15 -3.18 3.20 0.61
C PHE A 15 -3.92 1.87 0.57
N VAL A 16 -3.79 1.20 -0.58
CA VAL A 16 -4.45 -0.05 -0.91
C VAL A 16 -3.41 -1.06 -1.36
N VAL A 17 -3.58 -2.32 -0.97
CA VAL A 17 -2.76 -3.45 -1.44
C VAL A 17 -3.64 -4.47 -2.15
N ILE A 18 -3.28 -4.81 -3.37
CA ILE A 18 -3.96 -5.82 -4.19
C ILE A 18 -3.01 -6.96 -4.55
N SER A 19 -3.53 -8.19 -4.62
CA SER A 19 -2.82 -9.34 -5.17
C SER A 19 -2.91 -9.35 -6.70
N THR A 20 -1.84 -9.77 -7.36
CA THR A 20 -1.82 -10.07 -8.79
C THR A 20 -1.86 -11.58 -9.05
N HIS A 21 -1.97 -12.40 -8.00
CA HIS A 21 -2.20 -13.83 -8.17
C HIS A 21 -3.60 -14.03 -8.75
N ILE A 22 -3.69 -14.77 -9.86
CA ILE A 22 -4.95 -15.02 -10.59
C ILE A 22 -6.08 -15.60 -9.71
N ARG A 23 -5.73 -16.27 -8.60
CA ARG A 23 -6.67 -16.83 -7.63
C ARG A 23 -7.28 -15.80 -6.68
N GLU A 24 -6.66 -14.63 -6.57
CA GLU A 24 -7.02 -13.52 -5.66
C GLU A 24 -7.34 -12.22 -6.43
N ILE A 25 -7.37 -12.28 -7.77
CA ILE A 25 -7.70 -11.13 -8.62
C ILE A 25 -9.11 -10.61 -8.28
N GLY A 26 -9.19 -9.31 -7.97
CA GLY A 26 -10.43 -8.60 -7.74
C GLY A 26 -10.83 -8.42 -6.27
N GLN A 27 -10.04 -8.93 -5.33
CA GLN A 27 -10.29 -8.73 -3.90
C GLN A 27 -9.22 -7.84 -3.26
N GLU A 28 -9.66 -6.76 -2.62
CA GLU A 28 -8.80 -5.85 -1.89
C GLU A 28 -8.30 -6.56 -0.62
N LEU A 29 -6.98 -6.72 -0.49
CA LEU A 29 -6.42 -7.47 0.63
C LEU A 29 -6.34 -6.61 1.89
N PHE A 30 -6.05 -5.32 1.71
CA PHE A 30 -5.87 -4.40 2.81
C PHE A 30 -6.03 -2.96 2.36
N GLN A 31 -6.86 -2.22 3.09
CA GLN A 31 -7.01 -0.78 3.00
C GLN A 31 -6.67 -0.16 4.35
N ALA A 32 -5.83 0.88 4.35
CA ALA A 32 -5.59 1.67 5.55
C ALA A 32 -5.68 3.16 5.24
N HIS A 33 -6.35 3.88 6.14
CA HIS A 33 -6.38 5.34 6.20
C HIS A 33 -5.48 5.77 7.35
N ASN A 34 -4.19 5.91 7.05
CA ASN A 34 -3.17 6.16 8.07
C ASN A 34 -2.77 7.62 8.17
N HIS A 35 -3.08 8.42 7.16
CA HIS A 35 -2.80 9.86 7.12
C HIS A 35 -4.13 10.59 6.95
N LYS A 36 -4.32 11.66 7.71
CA LYS A 36 -5.59 12.38 7.82
C LYS A 36 -5.82 13.29 6.61
N ASP A 37 -4.77 13.95 6.13
CA ASP A 37 -4.87 14.96 5.07
C ASP A 37 -4.16 14.51 3.77
N SER A 38 -2.97 13.94 3.88
CA SER A 38 -2.10 13.70 2.74
C SER A 38 -1.18 12.50 2.90
N LEU A 39 -1.05 11.70 1.83
CA LEU A 39 0.02 10.71 1.68
C LEU A 39 0.99 11.20 0.61
N THR A 40 2.25 11.42 0.98
CA THR A 40 3.25 12.03 0.08
C THR A 40 4.21 11.02 -0.51
N SER A 41 4.55 9.96 0.24
CA SER A 41 5.44 8.91 -0.27
C SER A 41 5.18 7.56 0.37
N ILE A 42 5.47 6.51 -0.38
CA ILE A 42 5.46 5.12 0.08
C ILE A 42 6.74 4.45 -0.42
N ALA A 43 7.41 3.71 0.46
CA ALA A 43 8.56 2.90 0.12
C ALA A 43 8.38 1.47 0.65
N ILE A 44 8.79 0.48 -0.14
CA ILE A 44 8.76 -0.93 0.26
C ILE A 44 10.19 -1.43 0.42
N SER A 45 10.50 -1.98 1.58
CA SER A 45 11.74 -2.72 1.82
C SER A 45 11.46 -4.21 1.69
N GLN A 46 11.91 -4.81 0.59
CA GLN A 46 11.78 -6.25 0.36
C GLN A 46 12.67 -7.05 1.31
N SER A 47 13.86 -6.55 1.65
CA SER A 47 14.77 -7.21 2.60
C SER A 47 14.21 -7.26 4.02
N LEU A 48 13.46 -6.23 4.43
CA LEU A 48 12.79 -6.18 5.74
C LEU A 48 11.34 -6.65 5.69
N ASN A 49 10.82 -6.96 4.51
CA ASN A 49 9.43 -7.30 4.25
C ASN A 49 8.42 -6.31 4.86
N LYS A 50 8.73 -5.00 4.78
CA LYS A 50 7.95 -3.91 5.39
C LYS A 50 7.66 -2.82 4.36
N ALA A 51 6.56 -2.11 4.56
CA ALA A 51 6.22 -0.89 3.83
C ALA A 51 6.23 0.29 4.80
N ALA A 52 6.82 1.40 4.37
CA ALA A 52 6.77 2.68 5.06
C ALA A 52 5.94 3.65 4.23
N SER A 53 4.99 4.33 4.86
CA SER A 53 4.21 5.40 4.27
C SER A 53 4.44 6.68 5.07
N CYS A 54 4.69 7.79 4.38
CA CYS A 54 4.77 9.10 5.02
C CYS A 54 3.79 10.07 4.37
N GLY A 55 3.28 10.95 5.22
CA GLY A 55 2.10 11.73 4.96
C GLY A 55 1.82 12.57 6.21
N ASP A 56 1.31 13.76 5.98
CA ASP A 56 1.06 14.80 6.97
C ASP A 56 2.31 15.31 7.72
N ASN A 57 2.15 16.52 8.27
CA ASN A 57 3.19 17.33 8.92
C ASN A 57 3.07 17.21 10.44
#